data_AF-A0A7X9CMP5-F1
#
_entry.id   AF-A0A7X9CMP5-F1
#
_cell.length_a   1.000
_cell.length_b   1.000
_cell.length_c   1.000
_cell.angle_alpha   90.00
_cell.angle_beta   90.00
_cell.angle_gamma   90.00
#
_symmetry.space_group_name_H-M   'P 1'
#
loop_
_entity.id
_entity.type
_entity.pdbx_description
1 polymer ?
#
loop_
_entity_poly.entity_id
_entity_poly.type
_entity_poly.pdbx_seq_one_letter_code
_entity_poly.pdbx_strand_id
1 'polypeptide(L)'
;MKELIILKPGERLREVRLKLGLTQEDLAGKNMSKNYISMFENGKRHINIINATYFAEVFNKKAREQKVDLNFEASYFIKSDKDMARDVSMGFLDKVLKSTEFNKRYIYGELYKVIYLAEKYELEDILALAYKLKGNYLYRDGLYRCAKTHFNNSLIYYIKLGDIKGIKDIYINLGKTCYANKNYEMAIVYCNQAGLIEKEDEVQYYKALSYWKLEHYEIAKNICNNIMFKDERVIDLENYLKEV
;
A
#
# COMPACT_ATOMS: atom_id res chain seq x y z
N MET A 1 4.31 -15.94 -14.80
CA MET A 1 4.90 -14.75 -14.16
C MET A 1 6.14 -15.25 -13.43
N LYS A 2 7.34 -14.69 -13.66
CA LYS A 2 8.52 -15.09 -12.86
C LYS A 2 8.17 -14.90 -11.38
N GLU A 3 8.51 -15.87 -10.55
CA GLU A 3 8.22 -15.83 -9.12
C GLU A 3 8.91 -14.60 -8.52
N LEU A 4 8.15 -13.79 -7.78
CA LEU A 4 8.67 -12.59 -7.15
C LEU A 4 9.43 -13.00 -5.88
N ILE A 5 10.73 -13.22 -6.04
CA ILE A 5 11.61 -13.75 -4.99
C ILE A 5 12.38 -12.60 -4.35
N ILE A 6 12.34 -12.52 -3.01
CA ILE A 6 13.21 -11.65 -2.23
C ILE A 6 14.48 -12.44 -1.92
N LEU A 7 15.61 -11.94 -2.41
CA LEU A 7 16.92 -12.55 -2.17
C LEU A 7 17.35 -12.35 -0.72
N LYS A 8 17.87 -13.41 -0.10
CA LYS A 8 18.48 -13.36 1.22
C LYS A 8 19.75 -12.50 1.22
N PRO A 9 20.22 -12.01 2.39
CA PRO A 9 21.49 -11.28 2.53
C PRO A 9 22.67 -11.86 1.71
N GLY A 10 22.96 -13.15 1.87
CA GLY A 10 24.05 -13.82 1.15
C GLY A 10 23.81 -13.94 -0.35
N GLU A 11 22.58 -14.20 -0.75
CA GLU A 11 22.19 -14.32 -2.16
C GLU A 11 22.29 -12.97 -2.88
N ARG A 12 21.93 -11.87 -2.20
CA ARG A 12 22.13 -10.50 -2.70
C ARG A 12 23.60 -10.21 -2.95
N LEU A 13 24.48 -10.58 -2.01
CA LEU A 13 25.92 -10.43 -2.20
C LEU A 13 26.40 -11.21 -3.43
N ARG A 14 26.01 -12.48 -3.53
CA ARG A 14 26.38 -13.35 -4.64
C ARG A 14 25.88 -12.78 -5.98
N GLU A 15 24.66 -12.27 -6.02
CA GLU A 15 24.05 -11.70 -7.22
C GLU A 15 24.81 -10.46 -7.71
N VAL A 16 25.08 -9.51 -6.82
CA VAL A 16 25.87 -8.30 -7.13
C VAL A 16 27.28 -8.68 -7.57
N ARG A 17 27.93 -9.61 -6.85
CA ARG A 17 29.28 -10.08 -7.17
C ARG A 17 29.34 -10.66 -8.59
N LEU A 18 28.41 -11.54 -8.95
CA LEU A 18 28.35 -12.14 -10.28
C LEU A 18 28.02 -11.12 -11.37
N LYS A 19 27.10 -10.17 -11.11
CA LYS A 19 26.79 -9.08 -12.05
C LYS A 19 28.01 -8.21 -12.38
N LEU A 20 28.88 -7.98 -11.39
CA LEU A 20 30.10 -7.19 -11.55
C LEU A 20 31.31 -8.02 -12.01
N GLY A 21 31.13 -9.33 -12.27
CA GLY A 21 32.18 -10.23 -12.73
C GLY A 21 33.26 -10.53 -11.70
N LEU A 22 32.94 -10.42 -10.41
CA LEU A 22 33.89 -10.61 -9.30
C LEU A 22 33.90 -12.07 -8.81
N THR A 23 35.06 -12.54 -8.38
CA THR A 23 35.23 -13.81 -7.68
C THR A 23 35.11 -13.60 -6.17
N GLN A 24 34.94 -14.68 -5.40
CA GLN A 24 34.98 -14.60 -3.93
C GLN A 24 36.37 -14.18 -3.42
N GLU A 25 37.44 -14.45 -4.19
CA GLU A 25 38.79 -14.02 -3.85
C GLU A 25 38.95 -12.51 -4.00
N ASP A 26 38.32 -11.90 -5.01
CA ASP A 26 38.34 -10.44 -5.20
C ASP A 26 37.65 -9.67 -4.07
N LEU A 27 36.73 -10.33 -3.34
CA LEU A 27 36.10 -9.78 -2.16
C LEU A 27 36.84 -10.12 -0.86
N ALA A 28 37.80 -11.05 -0.89
CA ALA A 28 38.60 -11.39 0.27
C ALA A 28 39.55 -10.25 0.62
N GLY A 29 39.88 -10.13 1.90
CA GLY A 29 40.75 -9.08 2.41
C GLY A 29 41.29 -9.44 3.78
N LYS A 30 42.04 -8.50 4.39
CA LYS A 30 42.77 -8.73 5.65
C LYS A 30 41.89 -9.28 6.79
N ASN A 31 40.61 -8.87 6.83
CA ASN A 31 39.67 -9.24 7.88
C ASN A 31 38.62 -10.27 7.45
N MET A 32 38.66 -10.73 6.20
CA MET A 32 37.60 -11.56 5.62
C MET A 32 38.15 -12.53 4.58
N SER A 33 38.13 -13.83 4.90
CA SER A 33 38.63 -14.87 4.01
C SER A 33 37.61 -15.24 2.93
N LYS A 34 38.07 -15.79 1.80
CA LYS A 34 37.20 -16.39 0.77
C LYS A 34 36.19 -17.37 1.37
N ASN A 35 36.60 -18.18 2.34
CA ASN A 35 35.70 -19.14 3.00
C ASN A 35 34.58 -18.43 3.78
N TYR A 36 34.89 -17.32 4.47
CA TYR A 36 33.87 -16.50 5.13
C TYR A 36 32.80 -16.04 4.14
N ILE A 37 33.23 -15.53 2.98
CA ILE A 37 32.35 -14.99 1.94
C ILE A 37 31.48 -16.09 1.37
N SER A 38 32.07 -17.24 1.05
CA SER A 38 31.33 -18.42 0.61
C SER A 38 30.28 -18.88 1.64
N MET A 39 30.64 -18.93 2.93
CA MET A 39 29.70 -19.29 3.98
C MET A 39 28.54 -18.28 4.08
N PHE A 40 28.83 -16.99 3.97
CA PHE A 40 27.80 -15.95 3.98
C PHE A 40 26.88 -16.02 2.75
N GLU A 41 27.43 -16.16 1.54
CA GLU A 41 26.65 -16.29 0.30
C GLU A 41 25.69 -17.47 0.32
N ASN A 42 26.06 -18.55 1.02
CA ASN A 42 25.24 -19.75 1.18
C ASN A 42 24.37 -19.74 2.45
N GLY A 43 24.27 -18.60 3.15
CA GLY A 43 23.43 -18.43 4.35
C GLY A 43 23.92 -19.18 5.59
N LYS A 44 25.16 -19.73 5.58
CA LYS A 44 25.75 -20.47 6.69
C LYS A 44 26.41 -19.59 7.75
N ARG A 45 26.56 -18.28 7.47
CA ARG A 45 27.16 -17.31 8.39
C ARG A 45 26.46 -15.97 8.26
N HIS A 46 26.33 -15.23 9.35
CA HIS A 46 25.86 -13.84 9.33
C HIS A 46 27.03 -12.87 9.13
N ILE A 47 26.71 -11.68 8.63
CA ILE A 47 27.66 -10.59 8.44
C ILE A 47 27.35 -9.43 9.38
N ASN A 48 28.38 -8.73 9.83
CA ASN A 48 28.24 -7.50 10.61
C ASN A 48 28.24 -6.26 9.68
N ILE A 49 27.88 -5.12 10.24
CA ILE A 49 27.83 -3.85 9.48
C ILE A 49 29.19 -3.44 8.92
N ILE A 50 30.29 -3.73 9.59
CA ILE A 50 31.65 -3.36 9.16
C ILE A 50 31.99 -4.09 7.85
N ASN A 51 31.80 -5.40 7.81
CA ASN A 51 32.07 -6.21 6.62
C ASN A 51 31.07 -5.90 5.49
N ALA A 52 29.82 -5.58 5.82
CA ALA A 52 28.84 -5.13 4.83
C ALA A 52 29.21 -3.77 4.21
N THR A 53 29.78 -2.86 5.01
CA THR A 53 30.30 -1.57 4.55
C THR A 53 31.46 -1.76 3.59
N TYR A 54 32.41 -2.63 3.95
CA TYR A 54 33.49 -3.01 3.07
C TYR A 54 32.98 -3.55 1.72
N PHE A 55 31.99 -4.44 1.73
CA PHE A 55 31.40 -4.94 0.48
C PHE A 55 30.76 -3.84 -0.36
N ALA A 56 29.98 -2.95 0.25
CA ALA A 56 29.39 -1.81 -0.45
C ALA A 56 30.47 -0.94 -1.12
N GLU A 57 31.57 -0.64 -0.41
CA GLU A 57 32.69 0.13 -0.96
C GLU A 57 33.36 -0.57 -2.16
N VAL A 58 33.64 -1.87 -2.04
CA VAL A 58 34.25 -2.67 -3.11
C VAL A 58 33.35 -2.71 -4.35
N PHE A 59 32.05 -2.97 -4.19
CA PHE A 59 31.13 -3.01 -5.31
C PHE A 59 30.92 -1.65 -5.95
N ASN A 60 30.76 -0.59 -5.16
CA ASN A 60 30.57 0.76 -5.70
C ASN A 60 31.82 1.23 -6.45
N LYS A 61 33.02 0.88 -5.95
CA LYS A 61 34.27 1.12 -6.68
C LYS A 61 34.27 0.38 -8.02
N LYS A 62 33.92 -0.91 -8.01
CA LYS A 62 33.90 -1.72 -9.24
C LYS A 62 32.85 -1.25 -10.24
N ALA A 63 31.66 -0.86 -9.78
CA ALA A 63 30.60 -0.29 -10.59
C ALA A 63 31.07 1.00 -11.28
N ARG A 64 31.75 1.89 -10.54
CA ARG A 64 32.35 3.11 -11.11
C ARG A 64 33.42 2.80 -12.16
N GLU A 65 34.31 1.84 -11.90
CA GLU A 65 35.33 1.40 -12.86
C GLU A 65 34.70 0.88 -14.17
N GLN A 66 33.60 0.13 -14.05
CA GLN A 66 32.86 -0.42 -15.18
C GLN A 66 31.84 0.56 -15.79
N LYS A 67 31.72 1.79 -15.25
CA LYS A 67 30.71 2.79 -15.64
C LYS A 67 29.28 2.26 -15.60
N VAL A 68 28.99 1.40 -14.63
CA VAL A 68 27.64 0.88 -14.36
C VAL A 68 26.99 1.77 -13.30
N ASP A 69 25.76 2.22 -13.56
CA ASP A 69 24.97 3.01 -12.62
C ASP A 69 24.39 2.12 -11.51
N LEU A 70 25.25 1.73 -10.56
CA LEU A 70 24.91 0.99 -9.36
C LEU A 70 25.56 1.65 -8.15
N ASN A 71 24.75 1.81 -7.10
CA ASN A 71 25.22 2.30 -5.81
C ASN A 71 24.54 1.52 -4.69
N PHE A 72 25.35 0.88 -3.84
CA PHE A 72 24.91 0.03 -2.75
C PHE A 72 25.27 0.67 -1.41
N GLU A 73 24.32 0.63 -0.48
CA GLU A 73 24.59 0.89 0.93
C GLU A 73 24.88 -0.41 1.67
N ALA A 74 25.61 -0.34 2.79
CA ALA A 74 25.87 -1.50 3.65
C ALA A 74 24.57 -2.20 4.09
N SER A 75 23.52 -1.40 4.34
CA SER A 75 22.18 -1.86 4.74
C SER A 75 21.61 -2.91 3.79
N TYR A 76 21.88 -2.80 2.48
CA TYR A 76 21.41 -3.73 1.46
C TYR A 76 21.88 -5.17 1.70
N PHE A 77 23.06 -5.37 2.29
CA PHE A 77 23.60 -6.71 2.54
C PHE A 77 23.22 -7.29 3.91
N ILE A 78 22.51 -6.54 4.75
CA ILE A 78 22.14 -6.97 6.11
C ILE A 78 20.65 -6.89 6.41
N LYS A 79 19.85 -6.15 5.63
CA LYS A 79 18.39 -6.05 5.81
C LYS A 79 17.77 -7.42 5.92
N SER A 80 16.79 -7.60 6.79
CA SER A 80 16.04 -8.86 6.83
C SER A 80 15.28 -9.08 5.52
N ASP A 81 14.88 -10.32 5.24
CA ASP A 81 14.03 -10.61 4.08
C ASP A 81 12.71 -9.82 4.16
N LYS A 82 12.19 -9.61 5.38
CA LYS A 82 10.98 -8.81 5.63
C LYS A 82 11.20 -7.32 5.32
N ASP A 83 12.33 -6.73 5.70
CA ASP A 83 12.65 -5.34 5.38
C ASP A 83 12.88 -5.13 3.89
N MET A 84 13.56 -6.08 3.24
CA MET A 84 13.76 -6.05 1.80
C MET A 84 12.42 -6.18 1.06
N ALA A 85 11.53 -7.06 1.52
CA ALA A 85 10.17 -7.17 0.99
C ALA A 85 9.37 -5.87 1.15
N ARG A 86 9.54 -5.18 2.28
CA ARG A 86 8.94 -3.86 2.53
C ARG A 86 9.44 -2.82 1.53
N ASP A 87 10.75 -2.68 1.34
CA ASP A 87 11.32 -1.73 0.38
C ASP A 87 10.78 -1.97 -1.04
N VAL A 88 10.79 -3.24 -1.48
CA VAL A 88 10.30 -3.63 -2.82
C VAL A 88 8.81 -3.32 -2.96
N SER A 89 8.01 -3.64 -1.94
CA SER A 89 6.57 -3.36 -1.92
C SER A 89 6.30 -1.85 -1.98
N MET A 90 7.05 -1.05 -1.22
CA MET A 90 6.97 0.41 -1.27
C MET A 90 7.33 0.96 -2.66
N GLY A 91 8.35 0.40 -3.31
CA GLY A 91 8.72 0.77 -4.68
C GLY A 91 7.61 0.50 -5.70
N PHE A 92 6.84 -0.59 -5.54
CA PHE A 92 5.66 -0.84 -6.37
C PHE A 92 4.49 0.10 -6.03
N LEU A 93 4.26 0.39 -4.74
CA LEU A 93 3.24 1.34 -4.31
C LEU A 93 3.50 2.76 -4.83
N ASP A 94 4.75 3.22 -4.78
CA ASP A 94 5.14 4.53 -5.31
C ASP A 94 4.82 4.67 -6.80
N LYS A 95 5.05 3.61 -7.58
CA LYS A 95 4.67 3.56 -9.01
C LYS A 95 3.16 3.65 -9.20
N VAL A 96 2.37 2.97 -8.35
CA VAL A 96 0.90 3.03 -8.39
C VAL A 96 0.37 4.42 -8.01
N LEU A 97 1.03 5.11 -7.07
CA LEU A 97 0.64 6.45 -6.63
C LEU A 97 1.04 7.53 -7.65
N LYS A 98 2.18 7.36 -8.33
CA LYS A 98 2.68 8.28 -9.36
C LYS A 98 2.11 8.04 -10.74
N SER A 99 1.45 6.90 -11.00
CA SER A 99 0.89 6.63 -12.33
C SER A 99 -0.20 7.63 -12.66
N THR A 100 0.11 8.59 -13.52
CA THR A 100 -0.84 9.55 -14.11
C THR A 100 -1.66 8.91 -15.22
N GLU A 101 -1.11 7.89 -15.88
CA GLU A 101 -1.78 7.11 -16.93
C GLU A 101 -2.57 5.96 -16.32
N PHE A 102 -3.87 5.92 -16.60
CA PHE A 102 -4.83 4.89 -16.17
C PHE A 102 -4.62 3.55 -16.90
N ASN A 103 -3.39 3.04 -16.97
CA ASN A 103 -3.17 1.67 -17.43
C ASN A 103 -3.62 0.71 -16.31
N LYS A 104 -4.91 0.39 -16.35
CA LYS A 104 -5.60 -0.52 -15.44
C LYS A 104 -4.83 -1.83 -15.22
N ARG A 105 -4.34 -2.43 -16.31
CA ARG A 105 -3.58 -3.69 -16.27
C ARG A 105 -2.27 -3.54 -15.51
N TYR A 106 -1.56 -2.42 -15.72
CA TYR A 106 -0.33 -2.11 -15.01
C TYR A 106 -0.59 -1.93 -13.51
N ILE A 107 -1.53 -1.05 -13.14
CA ILE A 107 -1.86 -0.74 -11.74
C ILE A 107 -2.25 -2.01 -10.96
N TYR A 108 -3.16 -2.82 -11.52
CA TYR A 108 -3.55 -4.07 -10.87
C TYR A 108 -2.41 -5.09 -10.81
N GLY A 109 -1.52 -5.11 -11.80
CA GLY A 109 -0.30 -5.92 -11.78
C GLY A 109 0.65 -5.53 -10.65
N GLU A 110 0.89 -4.24 -10.44
CA GLU A 110 1.74 -3.75 -9.35
C GLU A 110 1.09 -3.99 -7.98
N LEU A 111 -0.21 -3.70 -7.82
CA LEU A 111 -0.94 -3.99 -6.58
C LEU A 111 -0.97 -5.48 -6.25
N TYR A 112 -1.05 -6.36 -7.24
CA TYR A 112 -0.96 -7.82 -7.02
C TYR A 112 0.40 -8.21 -6.45
N LYS A 113 1.49 -7.66 -6.98
CA LYS A 113 2.85 -7.90 -6.46
C LYS A 113 2.99 -7.42 -5.02
N VAL A 114 2.46 -6.23 -4.71
CA VAL A 114 2.47 -5.67 -3.35
C VAL A 114 1.72 -6.57 -2.39
N ILE A 115 0.49 -6.95 -2.71
CA ILE A 115 -0.33 -7.82 -1.84
C ILE A 115 0.37 -9.17 -1.63
N TYR A 116 0.88 -9.79 -2.70
CA TYR A 116 1.59 -11.07 -2.60
C TYR A 116 2.80 -11.00 -1.65
N LEU A 117 3.66 -9.98 -1.80
CA LEU A 117 4.82 -9.81 -0.91
C LEU A 117 4.38 -9.51 0.52
N ALA A 118 3.40 -8.62 0.69
CA ALA A 118 2.95 -8.21 2.00
C ALA A 118 2.25 -9.32 2.77
N GLU A 119 1.54 -10.24 2.11
CA GLU A 119 1.00 -11.46 2.72
C GLU A 119 2.13 -12.42 3.09
N LYS A 120 3.06 -12.68 2.15
CA LYS A 120 4.17 -13.63 2.36
C LYS A 120 5.10 -13.23 3.50
N TYR A 121 5.29 -11.93 3.72
CA TYR A 121 6.19 -11.39 4.75
C TYR A 121 5.45 -10.71 5.92
N GLU A 122 4.13 -10.87 6.00
CA GLU A 122 3.29 -10.36 7.09
C GLU A 122 3.49 -8.86 7.35
N LEU A 123 3.33 -8.06 6.30
CA LEU A 123 3.46 -6.60 6.29
C LEU A 123 2.06 -5.96 6.38
N GLU A 124 1.48 -5.95 7.58
CA GLU A 124 0.08 -5.58 7.81
C GLU A 124 -0.27 -4.15 7.39
N ASP A 125 0.61 -3.18 7.61
CA ASP A 125 0.43 -1.79 7.19
C ASP A 125 0.43 -1.63 5.67
N ILE A 126 1.29 -2.39 4.98
CA ILE A 126 1.32 -2.43 3.51
C ILE A 126 0.04 -3.11 2.98
N LEU A 127 -0.45 -4.16 3.64
CA LEU A 127 -1.71 -4.81 3.25
C LEU A 127 -2.89 -3.84 3.40
N ALA A 128 -2.97 -3.12 4.53
CA ALA A 128 -4.00 -2.12 4.77
C ALA A 128 -4.03 -1.10 3.62
N LEU A 129 -2.87 -0.53 3.27
CA LEU A 129 -2.74 0.47 2.21
C LEU A 129 -3.04 -0.11 0.81
N ALA A 130 -2.47 -1.28 0.48
CA ALA A 130 -2.64 -1.90 -0.83
C ALA A 130 -4.11 -2.28 -1.09
N TYR A 131 -4.79 -2.83 -0.09
CA TYR A 131 -6.21 -3.13 -0.17
C TYR A 131 -7.07 -1.87 -0.31
N LYS A 132 -6.75 -0.78 0.43
CA LYS A 132 -7.41 0.52 0.26
C LYS A 132 -7.28 1.03 -1.17
N LEU A 133 -6.05 1.06 -1.70
CA LEU A 133 -5.78 1.56 -3.05
C LEU A 133 -6.50 0.72 -4.11
N LYS A 134 -6.46 -0.61 -3.98
CA LYS A 134 -7.18 -1.50 -4.89
C LYS A 134 -8.69 -1.26 -4.84
N GLY A 135 -9.26 -1.06 -3.65
CA GLY A 135 -10.65 -0.66 -3.46
C GLY A 135 -11.00 0.64 -4.17
N ASN A 136 -10.15 1.67 -4.04
CA ASN A 136 -10.35 2.97 -4.71
C ASN A 136 -10.36 2.84 -6.24
N TYR A 137 -9.43 2.07 -6.82
CA TYR A 137 -9.40 1.84 -8.26
C TYR A 137 -10.63 1.06 -8.75
N LEU A 138 -11.06 0.04 -8.01
CA LEU A 138 -12.27 -0.71 -8.35
C LEU A 138 -13.53 0.13 -8.23
N TYR A 139 -13.60 1.03 -7.24
CA TYR A 139 -14.70 1.97 -7.10
C TYR A 139 -14.78 2.90 -8.32
N ARG A 140 -13.64 3.47 -8.74
CA ARG A 140 -13.55 4.30 -9.95
C ARG A 140 -13.97 3.55 -11.22
N ASP A 141 -13.67 2.26 -11.28
CA ASP A 141 -14.08 1.37 -12.38
C ASP A 141 -15.57 0.96 -12.33
N GLY A 142 -16.35 1.44 -11.34
CA GLY A 142 -17.75 1.06 -11.15
C GLY A 142 -17.95 -0.36 -10.58
N LEU A 143 -16.86 -1.05 -10.21
CA LEU A 143 -16.88 -2.42 -9.67
C LEU A 143 -17.12 -2.40 -8.16
N TYR A 144 -18.24 -1.82 -7.72
CA TYR A 144 -18.51 -1.50 -6.33
C TYR A 144 -18.51 -2.72 -5.39
N ARG A 145 -19.02 -3.86 -5.85
CA ARG A 145 -19.00 -5.11 -5.06
C ARG A 145 -17.55 -5.54 -4.76
N CYS A 146 -16.67 -5.49 -5.75
CA CYS A 146 -15.26 -5.82 -5.58
C CYS A 146 -14.54 -4.77 -4.73
N ALA A 147 -14.85 -3.49 -4.92
CA ALA A 147 -14.31 -2.40 -4.12
C ALA A 147 -14.64 -2.60 -2.63
N LYS A 148 -15.90 -2.93 -2.30
CA LYS A 148 -16.35 -3.22 -0.94
C LYS A 148 -15.53 -4.35 -0.29
N THR A 149 -15.28 -5.45 -1.01
CA THR A 149 -14.46 -6.56 -0.50
C THR A 149 -13.05 -6.09 -0.13
N HIS A 150 -12.41 -5.31 -1.00
CA HIS A 150 -11.05 -4.82 -0.72
C HIS A 150 -11.02 -3.76 0.37
N PHE A 151 -12.03 -2.90 0.48
CA PHE A 151 -12.15 -2.00 1.63
C PHE A 151 -12.34 -2.74 2.95
N ASN A 152 -13.15 -3.81 3.00
CA ASN A 152 -13.27 -4.63 4.20
C ASN A 152 -11.94 -5.32 4.57
N ASN A 153 -11.19 -5.83 3.58
CA ASN A 153 -9.86 -6.39 3.85
C ASN A 153 -8.92 -5.32 4.44
N SER A 154 -8.93 -4.10 3.89
CA SER A 154 -8.16 -2.98 4.42
C SER A 154 -8.57 -2.62 5.86
N LEU A 155 -9.88 -2.59 6.14
CA LEU A 155 -10.44 -2.30 7.46
C LEU A 155 -9.91 -3.27 8.52
N ILE A 156 -9.86 -4.57 8.22
CA ILE A 156 -9.34 -5.59 9.14
C ILE A 156 -7.91 -5.24 9.59
N TYR A 157 -7.05 -4.84 8.66
CA TYR A 157 -5.67 -4.49 9.00
C TYR A 157 -5.56 -3.14 9.73
N TYR A 158 -6.31 -2.12 9.32
CA TYR A 158 -6.31 -0.84 10.06
C TYR A 158 -6.83 -0.99 11.51
N ILE A 159 -7.81 -1.88 11.74
CA ILE A 159 -8.25 -2.24 13.10
C ILE A 159 -7.13 -2.91 13.89
N LYS A 160 -6.45 -3.91 13.30
CA LYS A 160 -5.31 -4.58 13.97
C LYS A 160 -4.19 -3.62 14.34
N LEU A 161 -3.92 -2.64 13.48
CA LEU A 161 -2.87 -1.63 13.69
C LEU A 161 -3.29 -0.53 14.67
N GLY A 162 -4.58 -0.44 15.05
CA GLY A 162 -5.11 0.66 15.84
C GLY A 162 -5.11 2.01 15.11
N ASP A 163 -5.05 2.01 13.77
CA ASP A 163 -5.02 3.25 12.96
C ASP A 163 -6.43 3.82 12.81
N ILE A 164 -6.83 4.64 13.79
CA ILE A 164 -8.16 5.28 13.83
C ILE A 164 -8.45 6.11 12.57
N LYS A 165 -7.43 6.79 12.02
CA LYS A 165 -7.59 7.59 10.81
C LYS A 165 -7.84 6.68 9.60
N GLY A 166 -7.06 5.62 9.46
CA GLY A 166 -7.26 4.60 8.43
C GLY A 166 -8.64 3.93 8.53
N ILE A 167 -9.09 3.60 9.74
CA ILE A 167 -10.44 3.03 9.98
C ILE A 167 -11.53 4.00 9.49
N LYS A 168 -11.46 5.28 9.89
CA LYS A 168 -12.40 6.32 9.45
C LYS A 168 -12.44 6.42 7.93
N ASP A 169 -11.28 6.58 7.30
CA ASP A 169 -11.15 6.70 5.84
C ASP A 169 -11.82 5.51 5.13
N ILE A 170 -11.67 4.30 5.66
CA ILE A 170 -12.30 3.11 5.07
C ILE A 170 -13.82 3.10 5.28
N TYR A 171 -14.34 3.50 6.44
CA TYR A 171 -15.79 3.63 6.63
C TYR A 171 -16.42 4.64 5.68
N ILE A 172 -15.75 5.78 5.45
CA ILE A 172 -16.18 6.78 4.47
C ILE A 172 -16.26 6.14 3.07
N ASN A 173 -15.20 5.45 2.65
CA ASN A 173 -15.16 4.78 1.35
C ASN A 173 -16.21 3.66 1.22
N LEU A 174 -16.46 2.90 2.28
CA LEU A 174 -17.52 1.88 2.32
C LEU A 174 -18.92 2.50 2.22
N GLY A 175 -19.15 3.64 2.89
CA GLY A 175 -20.41 4.40 2.79
C GLY A 175 -20.68 4.85 1.36
N LYS A 176 -19.70 5.51 0.74
CA LYS A 176 -19.76 5.92 -0.67
C LYS A 176 -19.99 4.74 -1.62
N THR A 177 -19.27 3.64 -1.40
CA THR A 177 -19.37 2.42 -2.21
C THR A 177 -20.74 1.77 -2.10
N CYS A 178 -21.32 1.71 -0.90
CA CYS A 178 -22.64 1.14 -0.70
C CYS A 178 -23.71 2.01 -1.36
N TYR A 179 -23.62 3.34 -1.25
CA TYR A 179 -24.52 4.27 -1.94
C TYR A 179 -24.45 4.08 -3.46
N ALA A 180 -23.25 4.06 -4.04
CA ALA A 180 -23.05 3.86 -5.47
C ALA A 180 -23.57 2.48 -5.96
N ASN A 181 -23.51 1.47 -5.10
CA ASN A 181 -24.08 0.14 -5.33
C ASN A 181 -25.58 0.04 -4.97
N LYS A 182 -26.27 1.16 -4.72
CA LYS A 182 -27.70 1.24 -4.35
C LYS A 182 -28.09 0.46 -3.09
N ASN A 183 -27.14 0.24 -2.19
CA ASN A 183 -27.38 -0.35 -0.86
C ASN A 183 -27.36 0.78 0.17
N TYR A 184 -28.47 1.51 0.25
CA TYR A 184 -28.58 2.75 1.01
C TYR A 184 -28.57 2.50 2.52
N GLU A 185 -29.14 1.39 2.97
CA GLU A 185 -29.16 0.99 4.38
C GLU A 185 -27.73 0.76 4.87
N MET A 186 -26.90 0.02 4.13
CA MET A 186 -25.50 -0.16 4.49
C MET A 186 -24.68 1.12 4.36
N ALA A 187 -25.01 1.99 3.40
CA ALA A 187 -24.36 3.29 3.29
C ALA A 187 -24.55 4.11 4.58
N ILE A 188 -25.77 4.15 5.11
CA ILE A 188 -26.09 4.81 6.38
C ILE A 188 -25.31 4.20 7.54
N VAL A 189 -25.24 2.86 7.62
CA VAL A 189 -24.48 2.16 8.67
C VAL A 189 -23.02 2.60 8.66
N TYR A 190 -22.35 2.55 7.50
CA TYR A 190 -20.94 2.95 7.42
C TYR A 190 -20.72 4.45 7.64
N CYS A 191 -21.64 5.31 7.20
CA CYS A 191 -21.58 6.74 7.50
C CYS A 191 -21.70 7.02 9.00
N ASN A 192 -22.55 6.26 9.71
CA ASN A 192 -22.64 6.35 11.16
C ASN A 192 -21.35 5.90 11.84
N GLN A 193 -20.74 4.80 11.39
CA GLN A 193 -19.45 4.33 11.93
C GLN A 193 -18.33 5.36 11.74
N ALA A 194 -18.23 6.00 10.56
CA ALA A 194 -17.30 7.10 10.36
C ALA A 194 -17.60 8.29 11.28
N GLY A 195 -18.88 8.66 11.42
CA GLY A 195 -19.34 9.77 12.26
C GLY A 195 -19.17 9.59 13.76
N LEU A 196 -19.00 8.35 14.24
CA LEU A 196 -18.61 8.07 15.63
C LEU A 196 -17.16 8.45 15.92
N ILE A 197 -16.30 8.47 14.90
CA ILE A 197 -14.89 8.87 15.02
C ILE A 197 -14.78 10.38 14.85
N GLU A 198 -15.30 10.91 13.74
CA GLU A 198 -15.29 12.33 13.43
C GLU A 198 -16.44 12.67 12.49
N LYS A 199 -17.12 13.78 12.75
CA LYS A 199 -18.19 14.26 11.87
C LYS A 199 -17.58 15.01 10.70
N GLU A 200 -17.81 14.50 9.50
CA GLU A 200 -17.45 15.17 8.25
C GLU A 200 -18.70 15.46 7.42
N ASP A 201 -18.73 16.65 6.82
CA ASP A 201 -19.85 17.12 5.99
C ASP A 201 -20.10 16.19 4.79
N GLU A 202 -19.03 15.67 4.17
CA GLU A 202 -19.16 14.71 3.06
C GLU A 202 -19.87 13.42 3.51
N VAL A 203 -19.60 12.96 4.73
CA VAL A 203 -20.25 11.76 5.30
C VAL A 203 -21.73 12.03 5.57
N GLN A 204 -22.05 13.22 6.11
CA GLN A 204 -23.44 13.63 6.32
C GLN A 204 -24.20 13.76 5.00
N TYR A 205 -23.54 14.25 3.94
CA TYR A 205 -24.12 14.32 2.60
C TYR A 205 -24.51 12.94 2.07
N TYR A 206 -23.60 11.96 2.09
CA TYR A 206 -23.92 10.59 1.63
C TYR A 206 -24.98 9.91 2.51
N LYS A 207 -25.02 10.23 3.81
CA LYS A 207 -26.06 9.76 4.71
C LYS A 207 -27.43 10.37 4.37
N ALA A 208 -27.51 11.68 4.17
CA ALA A 208 -28.74 12.39 3.77
C ALA A 208 -29.26 11.90 2.42
N LEU A 209 -28.38 11.76 1.43
CA LEU A 209 -28.72 11.16 0.13
C LEU A 209 -29.32 9.77 0.26
N SER A 210 -28.73 8.92 1.12
CA SER A 210 -29.21 7.56 1.33
C SER A 210 -30.62 7.56 1.95
N TYR A 211 -30.91 8.44 2.92
CA TYR A 211 -32.25 8.60 3.47
C TYR A 211 -33.25 9.13 2.44
N TRP A 212 -32.85 10.10 1.61
CA TRP A 212 -33.70 10.60 0.52
C TRP A 212 -34.05 9.49 -0.48
N LYS A 213 -33.07 8.65 -0.86
CA LYS A 213 -33.30 7.48 -1.73
C LYS A 213 -34.21 6.41 -1.12
N LEU A 214 -34.35 6.38 0.20
CA LEU A 214 -35.25 5.52 0.95
C LEU A 214 -36.58 6.22 1.30
N GLU A 215 -36.86 7.38 0.72
CA GLU A 215 -38.09 8.16 0.92
C GLU A 215 -38.26 8.69 2.36
N HIS A 216 -37.19 8.73 3.14
CA HIS A 216 -37.15 9.32 4.48
C HIS A 216 -36.79 10.81 4.42
N TYR A 217 -37.63 11.60 3.75
CA TYR A 217 -37.35 12.99 3.37
C TYR A 217 -37.08 13.92 4.57
N GLU A 218 -37.87 13.81 5.64
CA GLU A 218 -37.68 14.63 6.85
C GLU A 218 -36.33 14.37 7.53
N ILE A 219 -35.89 13.12 7.57
CA ILE A 219 -34.58 12.75 8.13
C ILE A 219 -33.47 13.30 7.24
N ALA A 220 -33.60 13.13 5.92
CA ALA A 220 -32.63 13.65 4.95
C ALA A 220 -32.48 15.17 5.06
N LYS A 221 -33.60 15.91 5.16
CA LYS A 221 -33.65 17.37 5.32
C LYS A 221 -32.98 17.83 6.61
N ASN A 222 -33.28 17.16 7.73
CA ASN A 222 -32.63 17.47 9.01
C ASN A 222 -31.12 17.25 8.97
N ILE A 223 -30.64 16.19 8.33
CA ILE A 223 -29.19 15.95 8.19
C ILE A 223 -28.57 17.02 7.28
N CYS A 224 -29.21 17.32 6.14
CA CYS A 224 -28.70 18.30 5.18
C CYS A 224 -28.56 19.70 5.80
N ASN A 225 -29.54 20.13 6.59
CA ASN A 225 -29.51 21.40 7.31
C ASN A 225 -28.34 21.53 8.31
N ASN A 226 -27.82 20.40 8.80
CA ASN A 226 -26.70 20.37 9.75
C ASN A 226 -25.33 20.32 9.07
N ILE A 227 -25.27 20.28 7.72
CA ILE A 227 -24.02 20.36 6.95
C ILE A 227 -23.55 21.81 6.94
N MET A 228 -22.34 22.07 7.45
CA MET A 228 -21.81 23.43 7.56
C MET A 228 -21.30 23.95 6.22
N PHE A 229 -20.53 23.14 5.49
CA PHE A 229 -19.98 23.47 4.19
C PHE A 229 -20.84 22.83 3.08
N LYS A 230 -21.67 23.64 2.44
CA LYS A 230 -22.55 23.21 1.35
C LYS A 230 -21.86 23.44 0.01
N ASP A 231 -21.42 22.35 -0.62
CA ASP A 231 -21.04 22.38 -2.02
C ASP A 231 -22.28 22.28 -2.93
N GLU A 232 -22.07 22.38 -4.25
CA GLU A 232 -23.13 22.30 -5.26
C GLU A 232 -24.01 21.05 -5.07
N ARG A 233 -23.41 19.92 -4.70
CA ARG A 233 -24.11 18.64 -4.54
C ARG A 233 -25.08 18.69 -3.34
N VAL A 234 -24.66 19.32 -2.25
CA VAL A 234 -25.49 19.52 -1.06
C VAL A 234 -26.65 20.47 -1.38
N ILE A 235 -26.38 21.57 -2.09
CA ILE A 235 -27.40 22.55 -2.49
C ILE A 235 -28.46 21.91 -3.39
N ASP A 236 -28.05 21.09 -4.35
CA ASP A 236 -28.96 20.36 -5.23
C ASP A 236 -29.88 19.42 -4.43
N LEU A 237 -29.31 18.67 -3.49
CA LEU A 237 -30.09 17.81 -2.59
C LEU A 237 -31.09 18.62 -1.75
N GLU A 238 -30.70 19.78 -1.23
CA GLU A 238 -31.62 20.66 -0.50
C GLU A 238 -32.78 21.15 -1.36
N ASN A 239 -32.54 21.44 -2.64
CA ASN A 239 -33.59 21.87 -3.54
C ASN A 239 -34.56 20.72 -3.84
N TYR A 240 -34.06 19.51 -4.11
CA TYR A 240 -34.93 18.33 -4.26
C TYR A 240 -35.77 18.05 -3.01
N LEU A 241 -35.22 18.27 -1.81
CA LEU A 241 -35.93 18.09 -0.54
C LEU A 241 -36.93 19.20 -0.20
N LYS A 242 -36.98 20.30 -0.96
CA LYS A 242 -38.01 21.34 -0.84
C LYS A 242 -39.24 21.06 -1.71
N GLU A 243 -39.08 20.24 -2.74
CA GLU A 243 -40.13 19.91 -3.72
C GLU A 243 -41.01 18.72 -3.30
N VAL A 244 -40.62 18.01 -2.22
CA VAL A 244 -41.30 16.83 -1.67
C VAL A 244 -41.75 17.13 -0.25
#